data_AF-A0A8S3ZHK5-F1
#
_entry.id   AF-A0A8S3ZHK5-F1
#
_cell.length_a   1.000
_cell.length_b   1.000
_cell.length_c   1.000
_cell.angle_alpha   90.00
_cell.angle_beta   90.00
_cell.angle_gamma   90.00
#
_symmetry.space_group_name_H-M   'P 1'
#
loop_
_entity.id
_entity.type
_entity.pdbx_description
1 polymer ?
#
loop_
_entity_poly.entity_id
_entity_poly.type
_entity_poly.pdbx_seq_one_letter_code
_entity_poly.pdbx_strand_id
1 'polypeptide(L)'
;MITGNESGIIAHFSVQSNPPLFLVLDRLGPRALTSHLRTFADYLVYEIASTPVNQTSSKCIDALTDMIWKYNIITIDRLVLCLALRCREGKEAHVQFAVIQFLLTAKMDFKSRIHDFIRENTSEHWAQSNWHDVHMAFHKKYPEKFYYEGTQDLNNPIQHQYLPVYFGNVCLRFLPVFDLTIHRLLEVANMQKSLEIILDQIGGLYKFHDHPITYLYNTLFYYEKRLADKPNIKRKLVSAIIGAFNDIRPENWCLSDDYLQYLRRPQEESVWAPEPEYYIKLIARLRNTILGELPPPYPSADWRFNEFPNAAAHTLHSICVELMALPVSAQTVGEALIDVSLKPSSSLPPQKDMMSWYNAVGLILTALPESYWTVLNDWILKAITSPMLEAPAPHHNPFKALNVSLSHLQHAEHQCSTVLELCHGVWHHAGIGQLSHLPQFVKEKLKPKIKHENQFIFLCHLVGPFLQRFHMERTRCLLELTVELYEILLNVDKASEHLFHMDAICDYLYHIKYMFVGDGVKSDAEKVICKLRPALKLRLRFMSHLNIDETSVVTSTPNTPSSKML
;
A
#
# COMPACT_ATOMS: atom_id res chain seq x y z
N MET A 1 -28.39 -31.46 -14.13
CA MET A 1 -29.19 -31.34 -15.37
C MET A 1 -28.65 -30.23 -16.28
N ILE A 2 -27.41 -30.31 -16.77
CA ILE A 2 -26.79 -29.23 -17.59
C ILE A 2 -26.15 -29.77 -18.90
N THR A 3 -26.27 -31.06 -19.21
CA THR A 3 -25.60 -31.68 -20.36
C THR A 3 -26.47 -31.77 -21.64
N GLY A 4 -27.72 -31.30 -21.62
CA GLY A 4 -28.68 -31.54 -22.71
C GLY A 4 -28.65 -30.56 -23.88
N ASN A 5 -28.10 -29.35 -23.73
CA ASN A 5 -28.26 -28.29 -24.75
C ASN A 5 -27.06 -28.16 -25.71
N GLU A 6 -25.84 -28.45 -25.26
CA GLU A 6 -24.64 -28.36 -26.12
C GLU A 6 -24.65 -29.41 -27.24
N SER A 7 -25.08 -30.64 -26.93
CA SER A 7 -25.15 -31.76 -27.90
C SER A 7 -26.16 -31.48 -29.01
N GLY A 8 -27.31 -30.90 -28.67
CA GLY A 8 -28.36 -30.53 -29.64
C GLY A 8 -27.95 -29.35 -30.52
N ILE A 9 -27.20 -28.40 -29.97
CA ILE A 9 -26.64 -27.28 -30.72
C ILE A 9 -25.56 -27.76 -31.70
N ILE A 10 -24.61 -28.61 -31.26
CA ILE A 10 -23.57 -29.21 -32.13
C ILE A 10 -24.18 -30.08 -33.25
N ALA A 11 -25.23 -30.85 -32.94
CA ALA A 11 -25.98 -31.61 -33.95
C ALA A 11 -26.69 -30.70 -34.97
N HIS A 12 -27.19 -29.54 -34.53
CA HIS A 12 -27.84 -28.56 -35.41
C HIS A 12 -26.83 -27.83 -36.32
N PHE A 13 -25.58 -27.65 -35.88
CA PHE A 13 -24.50 -27.08 -36.69
C PHE A 13 -23.95 -28.02 -37.76
N SER A 14 -24.13 -29.34 -37.59
CA SER A 14 -23.56 -30.37 -38.47
C SER A 14 -24.55 -30.94 -39.49
N VAL A 15 -25.86 -30.67 -39.34
CA VAL A 15 -26.92 -31.35 -40.12
C VAL A 15 -27.58 -30.46 -41.19
N GLN A 16 -27.43 -29.13 -41.16
CA GLN A 16 -28.02 -28.25 -42.18
C GLN A 16 -27.07 -27.12 -42.57
N SER A 17 -26.94 -26.88 -43.87
CA SER A 17 -26.28 -25.74 -44.49
C SER A 17 -26.76 -24.43 -43.84
N ASN A 18 -25.94 -23.87 -42.94
CA ASN A 18 -26.07 -22.60 -42.23
C ASN A 18 -27.49 -22.25 -41.71
N PRO A 19 -27.89 -22.69 -40.50
CA PRO A 19 -28.90 -21.94 -39.76
C PRO A 19 -28.43 -20.47 -39.59
N PRO A 20 -29.33 -19.47 -39.64
CA PRO A 20 -28.97 -18.08 -39.37
C PRO A 20 -28.23 -17.96 -38.04
N LEU A 21 -27.01 -17.42 -38.06
CA LEU A 21 -26.11 -17.22 -36.90
C LEU A 21 -26.84 -16.65 -35.67
N PHE A 22 -27.84 -15.82 -35.89
CA PHE A 22 -28.70 -15.23 -34.87
C PHE A 22 -29.47 -16.28 -34.04
N LEU A 23 -30.11 -17.27 -34.68
CA LEU A 23 -30.90 -18.30 -33.99
C LEU A 23 -30.04 -19.17 -33.08
N VAL A 24 -28.78 -19.34 -33.46
CA VAL A 24 -27.78 -20.04 -32.65
C VAL A 24 -27.43 -19.22 -31.42
N LEU A 25 -27.10 -17.94 -31.59
CA LEU A 25 -26.74 -17.05 -30.49
C LEU A 25 -27.89 -16.90 -29.48
N ASP A 26 -29.12 -16.77 -29.98
CA ASP A 26 -30.33 -16.66 -29.17
C ASP A 26 -30.59 -17.94 -28.35
N ARG A 27 -30.50 -19.12 -28.98
CA ARG A 27 -30.66 -20.42 -28.29
C ARG A 27 -29.57 -20.73 -27.26
N LEU A 28 -28.36 -20.27 -27.51
CA LEU A 28 -27.20 -20.49 -26.63
C LEU A 28 -27.35 -19.69 -25.33
N GLY A 29 -27.87 -18.46 -25.45
CA GLY A 29 -28.16 -17.58 -24.32
C GLY A 29 -26.92 -16.93 -23.70
N PRO A 30 -27.10 -15.83 -22.95
CA PRO A 30 -26.01 -14.96 -22.51
C PRO A 30 -25.04 -15.64 -21.52
N ARG A 31 -25.53 -16.60 -20.73
CA ARG A 31 -24.70 -17.33 -19.75
C ARG A 31 -23.69 -18.24 -20.44
N ALA A 32 -24.15 -19.06 -21.39
CA ALA A 32 -23.25 -19.95 -22.13
C ALA A 32 -22.33 -19.15 -23.06
N LEU A 33 -22.80 -18.03 -23.62
CA LEU A 33 -22.00 -17.18 -24.52
C LEU A 33 -20.70 -16.70 -23.87
N THR A 34 -20.70 -16.50 -22.55
CA THR A 34 -19.48 -16.14 -21.80
C THR A 34 -18.38 -17.21 -21.92
N SER A 35 -18.75 -18.50 -21.95
CA SER A 35 -17.80 -19.60 -22.17
C SER A 35 -17.23 -19.59 -23.59
N HIS A 36 -18.10 -19.33 -24.59
CA HIS A 36 -17.66 -19.19 -25.97
C HIS A 36 -16.76 -17.96 -26.18
N LEU A 37 -17.05 -16.85 -25.52
CA LEU A 37 -16.22 -15.63 -25.56
C LEU A 37 -14.82 -15.89 -24.99
N ARG A 38 -14.74 -16.69 -23.94
CA ARG A 38 -13.47 -17.15 -23.38
C ARG A 38 -12.68 -17.93 -24.42
N THR A 39 -13.24 -18.99 -25.00
CA THR A 39 -12.57 -19.79 -26.03
C THR A 39 -12.23 -18.96 -27.28
N PHE A 40 -13.10 -18.02 -27.64
CA PHE A 40 -12.89 -17.10 -28.76
C PHE A 40 -11.71 -16.16 -28.52
N ALA A 41 -11.61 -15.56 -27.33
CA ALA A 41 -10.43 -14.79 -26.95
C ALA A 41 -9.16 -15.62 -27.05
N ASP A 42 -9.25 -16.92 -26.75
CA ASP A 42 -8.09 -17.78 -26.83
C ASP A 42 -7.65 -18.09 -28.26
N TYR A 43 -8.63 -18.41 -29.11
CA TYR A 43 -8.47 -18.61 -30.54
C TYR A 43 -7.91 -17.37 -31.22
N LEU A 44 -8.42 -16.20 -30.87
CA LEU A 44 -8.04 -14.92 -31.46
C LEU A 44 -6.56 -14.61 -31.27
N VAL A 45 -6.05 -14.78 -30.05
CA VAL A 45 -4.63 -14.54 -29.76
C VAL A 45 -3.76 -15.56 -30.51
N TYR A 46 -4.19 -16.82 -30.56
CA TYR A 46 -3.48 -17.88 -31.30
C TYR A 46 -3.39 -17.56 -32.80
N GLU A 47 -4.50 -17.20 -33.44
CA GLU A 47 -4.55 -16.84 -34.86
C GLU A 47 -3.62 -15.67 -35.18
N ILE A 48 -3.70 -14.59 -34.39
CA ILE A 48 -2.87 -13.39 -34.62
C ILE A 48 -1.40 -13.68 -34.33
N ALA A 49 -1.08 -14.49 -33.32
CA ALA A 49 0.29 -14.84 -32.98
C ALA A 49 0.96 -15.77 -34.01
N SER A 50 0.16 -16.61 -34.68
CA SER A 50 0.59 -17.62 -35.66
C SER A 50 0.65 -17.08 -37.10
N THR A 51 -0.01 -15.97 -37.38
CA THR A 51 -0.09 -15.43 -38.75
C THR A 51 1.14 -14.56 -39.09
N PRO A 52 1.74 -14.68 -40.30
CA PRO A 52 2.81 -13.79 -40.75
C PRO A 52 2.35 -12.32 -40.79
N VAL A 53 3.25 -11.41 -40.41
CA VAL A 53 2.99 -10.00 -40.04
C VAL A 53 2.24 -9.16 -41.10
N ASN A 54 2.17 -9.58 -42.36
CA ASN A 54 1.67 -8.75 -43.44
C ASN A 54 0.36 -9.31 -44.05
N GLN A 55 -0.76 -8.65 -43.73
CA GLN A 55 -2.09 -8.62 -44.38
C GLN A 55 -3.30 -9.21 -43.62
N THR A 56 -3.16 -10.28 -42.82
CA THR A 56 -4.34 -10.93 -42.20
C THR A 56 -4.75 -10.30 -40.87
N SER A 57 -3.80 -9.78 -40.08
CA SER A 57 -4.04 -9.21 -38.75
C SER A 57 -5.02 -8.03 -38.78
N SER A 58 -4.88 -7.12 -39.75
CA SER A 58 -5.81 -5.99 -39.92
C SER A 58 -7.24 -6.45 -40.22
N LYS A 59 -7.40 -7.49 -41.05
CA LYS A 59 -8.73 -8.03 -41.40
C LYS A 59 -9.40 -8.71 -40.21
N CYS A 60 -8.65 -9.49 -39.43
CA CYS A 60 -9.14 -10.09 -38.19
C CYS A 60 -9.67 -9.01 -37.26
N ILE A 61 -8.91 -7.93 -37.13
CA ILE A 61 -9.23 -6.82 -36.25
C ILE A 61 -10.42 -5.99 -36.74
N ASP A 62 -10.55 -5.76 -38.05
CA ASP A 62 -11.73 -5.13 -38.64
C ASP A 62 -12.97 -6.00 -38.41
N ALA A 63 -12.85 -7.33 -38.54
CA ALA A 63 -13.93 -8.26 -38.24
C ALA A 63 -14.35 -8.19 -36.76
N LEU A 64 -13.40 -8.06 -35.81
CA LEU A 64 -13.73 -7.85 -34.39
C LEU A 64 -14.49 -6.55 -34.17
N THR A 65 -14.06 -5.49 -34.83
CA THR A 65 -14.71 -4.17 -34.74
C THR A 65 -16.16 -4.29 -35.22
N ASP A 66 -16.38 -4.97 -36.35
CA ASP A 66 -17.71 -5.26 -36.88
C ASP A 66 -18.54 -6.12 -35.92
N MET A 67 -17.96 -7.17 -35.31
CA MET A 67 -18.66 -8.00 -34.32
C MET A 67 -19.16 -7.19 -33.11
N ILE A 68 -18.41 -6.15 -32.70
CA ILE A 68 -18.78 -5.30 -31.56
C ILE A 68 -19.81 -4.25 -31.95
N TRP A 69 -19.51 -3.46 -32.98
CA TRP A 69 -20.25 -2.22 -33.25
C TRP A 69 -21.30 -2.37 -34.34
N LYS A 70 -21.09 -3.26 -35.32
CA LYS A 70 -21.99 -3.44 -36.48
C LYS A 70 -22.99 -4.56 -36.28
N TYR A 71 -22.55 -5.70 -35.74
CA TYR A 71 -23.38 -6.88 -35.53
C TYR A 71 -23.82 -7.06 -34.06
N ASN A 72 -23.24 -6.30 -33.13
CA ASN A 72 -23.58 -6.30 -31.70
C ASN A 72 -23.59 -7.70 -31.08
N ILE A 73 -22.64 -8.56 -31.49
CA ILE A 73 -22.50 -9.93 -31.02
C ILE A 73 -21.89 -9.95 -29.61
N ILE A 74 -20.89 -9.09 -29.37
CA ILE A 74 -20.17 -8.98 -28.09
C ILE A 74 -19.93 -7.50 -27.80
N THR A 75 -20.08 -7.09 -26.54
CA THR A 75 -19.75 -5.72 -26.13
C THR A 75 -18.25 -5.55 -25.85
N ILE A 76 -17.71 -4.36 -26.08
CA ILE A 76 -16.27 -4.09 -25.94
C ILE A 76 -15.76 -4.39 -24.52
N ASP A 77 -16.53 -4.01 -23.49
CA ASP A 77 -16.22 -4.26 -22.09
C ASP A 77 -16.08 -5.76 -21.79
N ARG A 78 -16.98 -6.60 -22.32
CA ARG A 78 -16.93 -8.05 -22.13
C ARG A 78 -15.74 -8.69 -22.85
N LEU A 79 -15.47 -8.27 -24.09
CA LEU A 79 -14.35 -8.82 -24.87
C LEU A 79 -13.01 -8.46 -24.23
N VAL A 80 -12.81 -7.18 -23.89
CA VAL A 80 -11.56 -6.71 -23.26
C VAL A 80 -11.38 -7.33 -21.88
N LEU A 81 -12.44 -7.45 -21.08
CA LEU A 81 -12.37 -8.16 -19.80
C LEU A 81 -11.93 -9.62 -19.98
N CYS A 82 -12.51 -10.33 -20.94
CA CYS A 82 -12.13 -11.72 -21.23
C CYS A 82 -10.68 -11.83 -21.70
N LEU A 83 -10.22 -10.90 -22.54
CA LEU A 83 -8.83 -10.83 -22.97
C LEU A 83 -7.92 -10.53 -21.77
N ALA A 84 -8.19 -9.51 -20.96
CA ALA A 84 -7.34 -9.10 -19.83
C ALA A 84 -7.20 -10.19 -18.76
N LEU A 85 -8.23 -11.02 -18.55
CA LEU A 85 -8.22 -12.11 -17.57
C LEU A 85 -7.48 -13.38 -18.05
N ARG A 86 -6.90 -13.39 -19.26
CA ARG A 86 -6.12 -14.55 -19.72
C ARG A 86 -4.69 -14.51 -19.19
N CYS A 87 -4.30 -15.60 -18.53
CA CYS A 87 -2.94 -15.83 -18.05
C CYS A 87 -2.08 -16.43 -19.17
N ARG A 88 -1.58 -15.57 -20.07
CA ARG A 88 -0.64 -15.96 -21.12
C ARG A 88 0.75 -15.43 -20.81
N GLU A 89 1.77 -16.06 -21.39
CA GLU A 89 3.17 -15.68 -21.22
C GLU A 89 3.86 -15.43 -22.57
N GLY A 90 5.00 -14.73 -22.52
CA GLY A 90 5.85 -14.50 -23.69
C GLY A 90 5.15 -13.75 -24.84
N LYS A 91 5.36 -14.22 -26.07
CA LYS A 91 4.85 -13.57 -27.29
C LYS A 91 3.33 -13.47 -27.30
N GLU A 92 2.62 -14.47 -26.80
CA GLU A 92 1.16 -14.48 -26.83
C GLU A 92 0.55 -13.41 -25.91
N ALA A 93 1.16 -13.17 -24.75
CA ALA A 93 0.76 -12.07 -23.88
C ALA A 93 0.91 -10.71 -24.58
N HIS A 94 2.02 -10.49 -25.29
CA HIS A 94 2.22 -9.24 -26.05
C HIS A 94 1.16 -9.07 -27.14
N VAL A 95 0.83 -10.13 -27.87
CA VAL A 95 -0.23 -10.11 -28.89
C VAL A 95 -1.59 -9.79 -28.27
N GLN A 96 -1.93 -10.45 -27.15
CA GLN A 96 -3.17 -10.20 -26.41
C GLN A 96 -3.33 -8.73 -26.01
N PHE A 97 -2.30 -8.11 -25.44
CA PHE A 97 -2.39 -6.70 -25.04
C PHE A 97 -2.28 -5.72 -26.23
N ALA A 98 -1.62 -6.11 -27.33
CA ALA A 98 -1.66 -5.35 -28.58
C ALA A 98 -3.07 -5.34 -29.20
N VAL A 99 -3.78 -6.47 -29.15
CA VAL A 99 -5.20 -6.55 -29.55
C VAL A 99 -6.04 -5.63 -28.68
N ILE A 100 -5.88 -5.67 -27.35
CA ILE A 100 -6.59 -4.77 -26.44
C ILE A 100 -6.30 -3.31 -26.80
N GLN A 101 -5.02 -2.92 -26.95
CA GLN A 101 -4.66 -1.56 -27.35
C GLN A 101 -5.35 -1.15 -28.66
N PHE A 102 -5.37 -2.03 -29.66
CA PHE A 102 -6.03 -1.73 -30.93
C PHE A 102 -7.53 -1.50 -30.75
N LEU A 103 -8.23 -2.42 -30.07
CA LEU A 103 -9.68 -2.34 -29.85
C LEU A 103 -10.06 -1.03 -29.17
N LEU A 104 -9.21 -0.52 -28.29
CA LEU A 104 -9.44 0.71 -27.54
C LEU A 104 -9.04 1.98 -28.30
N THR A 105 -7.99 1.94 -29.13
CA THR A 105 -7.36 3.18 -29.64
C THR A 105 -7.35 3.33 -31.15
N ALA A 106 -7.47 2.25 -31.93
CA ALA A 106 -7.28 2.31 -33.38
C ALA A 106 -8.53 2.77 -34.15
N LYS A 107 -9.73 2.43 -33.67
CA LYS A 107 -11.00 2.82 -34.31
C LYS A 107 -11.68 3.94 -33.55
N MET A 108 -12.52 4.70 -34.25
CA MET A 108 -13.18 5.87 -33.68
C MET A 108 -14.43 5.54 -32.87
N ASP A 109 -15.03 4.36 -33.04
CA ASP A 109 -16.29 4.01 -32.38
C ASP A 109 -16.26 4.21 -30.86
N PHE A 110 -15.28 3.63 -30.18
CA PHE A 110 -15.19 3.77 -28.73
C PHE A 110 -14.70 5.17 -28.32
N LYS A 111 -13.70 5.70 -29.03
CA LYS A 111 -13.11 7.02 -28.74
C LYS A 111 -14.12 8.16 -28.86
N SER A 112 -14.92 8.18 -29.93
CA SER A 112 -15.95 9.21 -30.13
C SER A 112 -17.01 9.16 -29.04
N ARG A 113 -17.42 7.97 -28.60
CA ARG A 113 -18.34 7.77 -27.47
C ARG A 113 -17.75 8.35 -26.19
N ILE A 114 -16.50 8.03 -25.87
CA ILE A 114 -15.81 8.55 -24.68
C ILE A 114 -15.67 10.08 -24.74
N HIS A 115 -15.16 10.63 -25.85
CA HIS A 115 -14.94 12.07 -26.00
C HIS A 115 -16.24 12.86 -25.87
N ASP A 116 -17.31 12.41 -26.53
CA ASP A 116 -18.61 13.07 -26.44
C ASP A 116 -19.19 12.94 -25.03
N PHE A 117 -19.06 11.77 -24.40
CA PHE A 117 -19.54 11.56 -23.03
C PHE A 117 -18.83 12.49 -22.03
N ILE A 118 -17.49 12.60 -22.09
CA ILE A 118 -16.69 13.49 -21.25
C ILE A 118 -17.06 14.97 -21.46
N ARG A 119 -17.25 15.37 -22.73
CA ARG A 119 -17.56 16.75 -23.09
C ARG A 119 -18.96 17.17 -22.63
N GLU A 120 -19.93 16.27 -22.74
CA GLU A 120 -21.35 16.58 -22.53
C GLU A 120 -21.83 16.28 -21.10
N ASN A 121 -21.04 15.57 -20.28
CA ASN A 121 -21.41 15.18 -18.90
C ASN A 121 -20.38 15.63 -17.85
N THR A 122 -20.85 15.71 -16.60
CA THR A 122 -19.99 15.77 -15.40
C THR A 122 -20.28 14.57 -14.48
N SER A 123 -19.32 14.21 -13.63
CA SER A 123 -19.43 13.09 -12.69
C SER A 123 -20.23 13.41 -11.42
N GLU A 124 -20.46 14.70 -11.15
CA GLU A 124 -21.24 15.18 -10.01
C GLU A 124 -22.74 15.04 -10.24
N HIS A 125 -23.23 13.81 -10.39
CA HIS A 125 -24.63 13.49 -10.68
C HIS A 125 -25.61 14.06 -9.65
N TRP A 126 -25.19 14.18 -8.37
CA TRP A 126 -26.00 14.78 -7.30
C TRP A 126 -26.24 16.28 -7.47
N ALA A 127 -25.39 16.97 -8.23
CA ALA A 127 -25.51 18.41 -8.51
C ALA A 127 -26.26 18.69 -9.84
N GLN A 128 -26.61 17.65 -10.60
CA GLN A 128 -27.27 17.78 -11.89
C GLN A 128 -28.79 17.61 -11.77
N SER A 129 -29.53 18.51 -12.40
CA SER A 129 -30.99 18.42 -12.52
C SER A 129 -31.48 17.76 -13.81
N ASN A 130 -30.61 17.68 -14.83
CA ASN A 130 -30.95 17.24 -16.20
C ASN A 130 -30.22 15.96 -16.64
N TRP A 131 -29.72 15.15 -15.69
CA TRP A 131 -28.97 13.92 -16.01
C TRP A 131 -29.72 13.01 -16.99
N HIS A 132 -31.02 12.80 -16.78
CA HIS A 132 -31.81 11.90 -17.63
C HIS A 132 -31.84 12.37 -19.09
N ASP A 133 -31.98 13.67 -19.34
CA ASP A 133 -32.03 14.23 -20.69
C ASP A 133 -30.67 14.05 -21.41
N VAL A 134 -29.57 14.32 -20.70
CA VAL A 134 -28.21 14.13 -21.24
C VAL A 134 -27.93 12.65 -21.49
N HIS A 135 -28.37 11.78 -20.57
CA HIS A 135 -28.26 10.33 -20.69
C HIS A 135 -29.02 9.79 -21.91
N MET A 136 -30.25 10.26 -22.12
CA MET A 136 -31.07 9.89 -23.29
C MET A 136 -30.49 10.45 -24.59
N ALA A 137 -29.93 11.67 -24.58
CA ALA A 137 -29.24 12.23 -25.74
C ALA A 137 -28.03 11.39 -26.14
N PHE A 138 -27.24 10.92 -25.17
CA PHE A 138 -26.13 10.02 -25.40
C PHE A 138 -26.58 8.70 -26.05
N HIS A 139 -27.59 8.03 -25.48
CA HIS A 139 -28.12 6.77 -26.03
C HIS A 139 -28.80 6.94 -27.38
N LYS A 140 -29.42 8.09 -27.65
CA LYS A 140 -29.97 8.41 -28.98
C LYS A 140 -28.86 8.55 -30.03
N LYS A 141 -27.72 9.13 -29.65
CA LYS A 141 -26.54 9.29 -30.53
C LYS A 141 -25.77 7.98 -30.70
N TYR A 142 -25.68 7.21 -29.62
CA TYR A 142 -24.93 5.95 -29.55
C TYR A 142 -25.81 4.82 -28.99
N PRO A 143 -26.77 4.29 -29.77
CA PRO A 143 -27.64 3.22 -29.30
C PRO A 143 -26.86 1.97 -28.92
N GLU A 144 -27.21 1.38 -27.79
CA GLU A 144 -26.64 0.12 -27.32
C GLU A 144 -27.63 -1.02 -27.54
N LYS A 145 -27.24 -1.98 -28.39
CA LYS A 145 -28.05 -3.13 -28.76
C LYS A 145 -27.57 -4.37 -28.03
N PHE A 146 -28.47 -5.06 -27.32
CA PHE A 146 -28.12 -6.24 -26.51
C PHE A 146 -28.69 -7.56 -27.01
N TYR A 147 -29.63 -7.51 -27.95
CA TYR A 147 -30.33 -8.69 -28.49
C TYR A 147 -29.91 -9.02 -29.93
N TYR A 148 -28.65 -8.78 -30.29
CA TYR A 148 -28.10 -9.11 -31.62
C TYR A 148 -28.88 -8.50 -32.80
N GLU A 149 -29.46 -7.32 -32.61
CA GLU A 149 -30.29 -6.52 -33.54
C GLU A 149 -29.50 -5.92 -34.72
N GLY A 150 -28.60 -6.72 -35.31
CA GLY A 150 -27.86 -6.39 -36.53
C GLY A 150 -28.79 -6.24 -37.74
N THR A 151 -28.20 -6.21 -38.95
CA THR A 151 -28.84 -5.81 -40.23
C THR A 151 -30.09 -6.61 -40.67
N GLN A 152 -30.61 -7.55 -39.88
CA GLN A 152 -31.76 -8.41 -40.21
C GLN A 152 -33.10 -7.99 -39.59
N ASP A 153 -33.16 -6.90 -38.82
CA ASP A 153 -34.41 -6.35 -38.25
C ASP A 153 -35.41 -5.79 -39.27
N LEU A 154 -35.11 -5.83 -40.57
CA LEU A 154 -36.07 -5.36 -41.59
C LEU A 154 -37.27 -6.32 -41.78
N ASN A 155 -37.19 -7.58 -41.34
CA ASN A 155 -38.20 -8.61 -41.71
C ASN A 155 -38.72 -9.50 -40.56
N ASN A 156 -38.40 -9.29 -39.28
CA ASN A 156 -38.90 -10.16 -38.20
C ASN A 156 -39.36 -9.36 -36.95
N PRO A 157 -40.56 -9.61 -36.38
CA PRO A 157 -41.17 -8.79 -35.33
C PRO A 157 -40.93 -9.33 -33.91
N ILE A 158 -39.73 -9.81 -33.58
CA ILE A 158 -39.42 -10.15 -32.19
C ILE A 158 -39.02 -8.86 -31.47
N GLN A 159 -40.00 -8.13 -30.95
CA GLN A 159 -39.74 -6.99 -30.09
C GLN A 159 -39.24 -7.48 -28.72
N HIS A 160 -37.92 -7.59 -28.56
CA HIS A 160 -37.34 -7.76 -27.24
C HIS A 160 -37.61 -6.50 -26.41
N GLN A 161 -38.19 -6.68 -25.22
CA GLN A 161 -38.40 -5.57 -24.29
C GLN A 161 -37.09 -5.25 -23.59
N TYR A 162 -36.57 -4.04 -23.81
CA TYR A 162 -35.42 -3.53 -23.07
C TYR A 162 -35.82 -3.24 -21.62
N LEU A 163 -34.94 -3.63 -20.69
CA LEU A 163 -35.06 -3.21 -19.31
C LEU A 163 -34.67 -1.72 -19.18
N PRO A 164 -35.25 -0.98 -18.21
CA PRO A 164 -34.91 0.42 -18.02
C PRO A 164 -33.42 0.65 -17.73
N VAL A 165 -32.80 1.60 -18.45
CA VAL A 165 -31.43 2.04 -18.24
C VAL A 165 -31.44 3.52 -17.85
N TYR A 166 -31.05 3.81 -16.60
CA TYR A 166 -31.13 5.17 -16.04
C TYR A 166 -29.77 5.89 -15.97
N PHE A 167 -28.67 5.14 -15.89
CA PHE A 167 -27.33 5.70 -15.64
C PHE A 167 -26.26 5.06 -16.53
N GLY A 168 -26.33 3.74 -16.73
CA GLY A 168 -25.26 2.98 -17.37
C GLY A 168 -25.16 3.21 -18.88
N ASN A 169 -23.93 3.29 -19.36
CA ASN A 169 -23.58 3.19 -20.77
C ASN A 169 -22.25 2.42 -20.91
N VAL A 170 -21.85 2.12 -22.14
CA VAL A 170 -20.63 1.36 -22.45
C VAL A 170 -19.37 2.02 -21.91
N CYS A 171 -19.32 3.35 -21.84
CA CYS A 171 -18.17 4.09 -21.29
C CYS A 171 -18.04 3.81 -19.78
N LEU A 172 -19.13 3.98 -19.02
CA LEU A 172 -19.14 3.72 -17.58
C LEU A 172 -18.94 2.24 -17.25
N ARG A 173 -19.56 1.32 -18.02
CA ARG A 173 -19.36 -0.13 -17.83
C ARG A 173 -17.91 -0.57 -18.10
N PHE A 174 -17.20 0.15 -18.96
CA PHE A 174 -15.81 -0.15 -19.28
C PHE A 174 -14.83 0.30 -18.18
N LEU A 175 -15.18 1.27 -17.35
CA LEU A 175 -14.24 1.88 -16.41
C LEU A 175 -13.61 0.86 -15.41
N PRO A 176 -14.38 -0.06 -14.77
CA PRO A 176 -13.76 -1.11 -13.95
C PRO A 176 -12.90 -2.10 -14.74
N VAL A 177 -13.21 -2.31 -16.02
CA VAL A 177 -12.39 -3.13 -16.93
C VAL A 177 -11.10 -2.39 -17.29
N PHE A 178 -11.15 -1.06 -17.36
CA PHE A 178 -9.99 -0.23 -17.63
C PHE A 178 -8.96 -0.33 -16.51
N ASP A 179 -9.40 -0.28 -15.25
CA ASP A 179 -8.54 -0.48 -14.08
C ASP A 179 -7.76 -1.80 -14.15
N LEU A 180 -8.50 -2.89 -14.36
CA LEU A 180 -7.91 -4.21 -14.52
C LEU A 180 -6.93 -4.24 -15.71
N THR A 181 -7.28 -3.61 -16.83
CA THR A 181 -6.45 -3.59 -18.03
C THR A 181 -5.12 -2.89 -17.77
N ILE A 182 -5.12 -1.76 -17.05
CA ILE A 182 -3.90 -1.06 -16.63
C ILE A 182 -3.05 -1.98 -15.76
N HIS A 183 -3.63 -2.63 -14.75
CA HIS A 183 -2.90 -3.56 -13.88
C HIS A 183 -2.22 -4.67 -14.66
N ARG A 184 -2.93 -5.30 -15.60
CA ARG A 184 -2.34 -6.33 -16.45
C ARG A 184 -1.23 -5.79 -17.35
N LEU A 185 -1.38 -4.58 -17.91
CA LEU A 185 -0.33 -3.92 -18.70
C LEU A 185 0.93 -3.61 -17.87
N LEU A 186 0.79 -3.29 -16.58
CA LEU A 186 1.92 -3.10 -15.65
C LEU A 186 2.67 -4.41 -15.34
N GLU A 187 1.97 -5.54 -15.43
CA GLU A 187 2.54 -6.87 -15.20
C GLU A 187 3.32 -7.43 -16.39
N VAL A 188 3.00 -6.98 -17.61
CA VAL A 188 3.67 -7.45 -18.83
C VAL A 188 4.84 -6.54 -19.19
N ALA A 189 6.02 -7.13 -19.39
CA ALA A 189 7.21 -6.40 -19.81
C ALA A 189 6.99 -5.71 -21.17
N ASN A 190 7.66 -4.59 -21.42
CA ASN A 190 7.65 -3.85 -22.69
C ASN A 190 6.28 -3.31 -23.17
N MET A 191 5.24 -3.30 -22.32
CA MET A 191 3.90 -2.75 -22.66
C MET A 191 3.71 -1.28 -22.23
N GLN A 192 4.78 -0.60 -21.84
CA GLN A 192 4.79 0.79 -21.35
C GLN A 192 4.20 1.77 -22.37
N LYS A 193 4.68 1.71 -23.61
CA LYS A 193 4.21 2.58 -24.70
C LYS A 193 2.73 2.37 -25.02
N SER A 194 2.28 1.11 -24.97
CA SER A 194 0.86 0.77 -25.16
C SER A 194 -0.01 1.38 -24.07
N LEU A 195 0.43 1.28 -22.81
CA LEU A 195 -0.26 1.90 -21.68
C LEU A 195 -0.33 3.42 -21.83
N GLU A 196 0.78 4.08 -22.21
CA GLU A 196 0.80 5.52 -22.47
C GLU A 196 -0.21 5.93 -23.55
N ILE A 197 -0.24 5.22 -24.69
CA ILE A 197 -1.19 5.48 -25.78
C ILE A 197 -2.63 5.31 -25.31
N ILE A 198 -2.92 4.27 -24.53
CA ILE A 198 -4.28 4.04 -24.00
C ILE A 198 -4.68 5.19 -23.06
N LEU A 199 -3.79 5.58 -22.13
CA LEU A 199 -4.05 6.69 -21.20
C LEU A 199 -4.23 8.03 -21.94
N ASP A 200 -3.48 8.27 -23.01
CA ASP A 200 -3.65 9.48 -23.83
C ASP A 200 -4.98 9.55 -24.56
N GLN A 201 -5.45 8.40 -25.07
CA GLN A 201 -6.65 8.37 -25.91
C GLN A 201 -7.94 8.25 -25.11
N ILE A 202 -7.93 7.54 -23.98
CA ILE A 202 -9.14 7.25 -23.21
C ILE A 202 -9.01 7.53 -21.71
N GLY A 203 -7.87 8.03 -21.23
CA GLY A 203 -7.64 8.34 -19.80
C GLY A 203 -8.60 9.37 -19.22
N GLY A 204 -9.13 10.30 -20.04
CA GLY A 204 -10.15 11.25 -19.61
C GLY A 204 -11.44 10.59 -19.09
N LEU A 205 -11.67 9.30 -19.38
CA LEU A 205 -12.80 8.55 -18.85
C LEU A 205 -12.76 8.44 -17.30
N TYR A 206 -11.57 8.55 -16.70
CA TYR A 206 -11.40 8.57 -15.24
C TYR A 206 -12.13 9.72 -14.55
N LYS A 207 -12.55 10.77 -15.28
CA LYS A 207 -13.43 11.83 -14.77
C LYS A 207 -14.68 11.28 -14.05
N PHE A 208 -15.15 10.11 -14.46
CA PHE A 208 -16.33 9.43 -13.92
C PHE A 208 -16.01 8.27 -12.97
N HIS A 209 -14.74 8.11 -12.58
CA HIS A 209 -14.34 7.11 -11.60
C HIS A 209 -14.79 7.51 -10.21
N ASP A 210 -15.33 6.57 -9.46
CA ASP A 210 -15.87 6.76 -8.11
C ASP A 210 -14.77 6.91 -7.06
N HIS A 211 -13.69 6.12 -7.18
CA HIS A 211 -12.55 6.09 -6.25
C HIS A 211 -11.17 6.30 -6.93
N PRO A 212 -10.91 7.42 -7.64
CA PRO A 212 -9.71 7.61 -8.45
C PRO A 212 -8.41 7.69 -7.63
N ILE A 213 -8.42 8.34 -6.46
CA ILE A 213 -7.22 8.46 -5.60
C ILE A 213 -6.95 7.10 -4.95
N THR A 214 -7.99 6.42 -4.47
CA THR A 214 -7.87 5.07 -3.90
C THR A 214 -7.35 4.06 -4.93
N TYR A 215 -7.82 4.14 -6.18
CA TYR A 215 -7.33 3.30 -7.27
C TYR A 215 -5.83 3.55 -7.54
N LEU A 216 -5.42 4.82 -7.64
CA LEU A 216 -4.01 5.18 -7.80
C LEU A 216 -3.15 4.71 -6.61
N TYR A 217 -3.63 4.92 -5.40
CA TYR A 217 -2.96 4.49 -4.17
C TYR A 217 -2.71 2.99 -4.20
N ASN A 218 -3.75 2.18 -4.42
CA ASN A 218 -3.64 0.73 -4.50
C ASN A 218 -2.71 0.28 -5.63
N THR A 219 -2.79 0.93 -6.80
CA THR A 219 -1.97 0.59 -7.96
C THR A 219 -0.49 0.87 -7.69
N LEU A 220 -0.16 2.07 -7.20
CA LEU A 220 1.22 2.46 -6.91
C LEU A 220 1.81 1.66 -5.74
N PHE A 221 1.00 1.39 -4.71
CA PHE A 221 1.41 0.61 -3.56
C PHE A 221 1.69 -0.85 -3.94
N TYR A 222 0.74 -1.50 -4.63
CA TYR A 222 0.85 -2.90 -5.01
C TYR A 222 1.96 -3.16 -6.02
N TYR A 223 2.13 -2.26 -7.00
CA TYR A 223 3.13 -2.39 -8.06
C TYR A 223 4.43 -1.62 -7.79
N GLU A 224 4.71 -1.22 -6.55
CA GLU A 224 5.91 -0.44 -6.17
C GLU A 224 7.18 -1.01 -6.80
N LYS A 225 7.47 -2.30 -6.60
CA LYS A 225 8.66 -2.96 -7.15
C LYS A 225 8.73 -2.95 -8.67
N ARG A 226 7.58 -3.00 -9.36
CA ARG A 226 7.51 -2.99 -10.84
C ARG A 226 7.58 -1.59 -11.43
N LEU A 227 7.31 -0.57 -10.61
CA LEU A 227 7.25 0.84 -10.98
C LEU A 227 8.45 1.65 -10.47
N ALA A 228 9.28 1.09 -9.57
CA ALA A 228 10.44 1.73 -8.96
C ALA A 228 11.33 2.43 -10.02
N ASP A 229 11.69 1.71 -11.07
CA ASP A 229 12.56 2.21 -12.15
C ASP A 229 11.78 2.80 -13.35
N LYS A 230 10.49 3.11 -13.18
CA LYS A 230 9.62 3.61 -14.25
C LYS A 230 8.94 4.93 -13.87
N PRO A 231 9.70 5.99 -13.56
CA PRO A 231 9.14 7.28 -13.12
C PRO A 231 8.16 7.88 -14.14
N ASN A 232 8.44 7.74 -15.44
CA ASN A 232 7.56 8.23 -16.51
C ASN A 232 6.18 7.57 -16.49
N ILE A 233 6.09 6.28 -16.16
CA ILE A 233 4.81 5.57 -16.06
C ILE A 233 4.04 6.00 -14.82
N LYS A 234 4.72 6.14 -13.68
CA LYS A 234 4.08 6.68 -12.46
C LYS A 234 3.50 8.07 -12.71
N ARG A 235 4.32 8.93 -13.31
CA ARG A 235 3.93 10.29 -13.72
C ARG A 235 2.75 10.28 -14.69
N LYS A 236 2.78 9.39 -15.70
CA LYS A 236 1.70 9.26 -16.68
C LYS A 236 0.38 8.82 -16.05
N LEU A 237 0.40 7.81 -15.18
CA LEU A 237 -0.77 7.33 -14.46
C LEU A 237 -1.41 8.44 -13.63
N VAL A 238 -0.61 9.11 -12.79
CA VAL A 238 -1.10 10.20 -11.95
C VAL A 238 -1.62 11.36 -12.80
N SER A 239 -0.88 11.77 -13.83
CA SER A 239 -1.29 12.86 -14.71
C SER A 239 -2.57 12.55 -15.48
N ALA A 240 -2.76 11.32 -15.95
CA ALA A 240 -3.94 10.94 -16.70
C ALA A 240 -5.18 10.83 -15.80
N ILE A 241 -5.05 10.21 -14.62
CA ILE A 241 -6.18 9.92 -13.73
C ILE A 241 -6.58 11.15 -12.93
N ILE A 242 -5.63 11.82 -12.25
CA ILE A 242 -5.94 13.05 -11.49
C ILE A 242 -6.26 14.20 -12.44
N GLY A 243 -5.56 14.29 -13.57
CA GLY A 243 -5.78 15.34 -14.57
C GLY A 243 -7.17 15.27 -15.23
N ALA A 244 -7.83 14.10 -15.22
CA ALA A 244 -9.19 13.96 -15.72
C ALA A 244 -10.24 14.74 -14.89
N PHE A 245 -9.88 15.24 -13.71
CA PHE A 245 -10.75 16.01 -12.82
C PHE A 245 -10.49 17.53 -12.87
N ASN A 246 -9.55 18.01 -13.69
CA ASN A 246 -9.14 19.43 -13.70
C ASN A 246 -10.26 20.42 -14.07
N ASP A 247 -11.32 19.97 -14.74
CA ASP A 247 -12.47 20.79 -15.13
C ASP A 247 -13.62 20.78 -14.09
N ILE A 248 -13.57 19.86 -13.12
CA ILE A 248 -14.65 19.65 -12.12
C ILE A 248 -14.19 19.84 -10.68
N ARG A 249 -12.89 19.72 -10.39
CA ARG A 249 -12.32 19.93 -9.06
C ARG A 249 -11.43 21.18 -9.04
N PRO A 250 -11.36 21.91 -7.92
CA PRO A 250 -10.49 23.08 -7.79
C PRO A 250 -9.01 22.73 -7.98
N GLU A 251 -8.19 23.73 -8.30
CA GLU A 251 -6.73 23.58 -8.24
C GLU A 251 -6.30 23.13 -6.82
N ASN A 252 -5.27 22.29 -6.74
CA ASN A 252 -4.77 21.71 -5.49
C ASN A 252 -5.73 20.81 -4.71
N TRP A 253 -6.82 20.31 -5.33
CA TRP A 253 -7.73 19.37 -4.66
C TRP A 253 -7.08 18.03 -4.28
N CYS A 254 -5.96 17.64 -4.92
CA CYS A 254 -5.25 16.39 -4.67
C CYS A 254 -3.74 16.63 -4.53
N LEU A 255 -3.07 17.08 -5.59
CA LEU A 255 -1.61 17.22 -5.66
C LEU A 255 -1.12 18.57 -5.11
N SER A 256 0.12 18.64 -4.65
CA SER A 256 0.78 19.88 -4.24
C SER A 256 1.19 20.75 -5.43
N ASP A 257 1.31 22.07 -5.20
CA ASP A 257 1.78 23.01 -6.21
C ASP A 257 3.15 22.63 -6.77
N ASP A 258 4.08 22.22 -5.89
CA ASP A 258 5.42 21.78 -6.26
C ASP A 258 5.37 20.57 -7.22
N TYR A 259 4.50 19.59 -6.93
CA TYR A 259 4.31 18.42 -7.81
C TYR A 259 3.59 18.77 -9.11
N LEU A 260 2.60 19.67 -9.07
CA LEU A 260 1.92 20.16 -10.28
C LEU A 260 2.89 20.88 -11.22
N GLN A 261 3.83 21.66 -10.67
CA GLN A 261 4.91 22.26 -11.46
C GLN A 261 5.81 21.20 -12.09
N TYR A 262 6.16 20.15 -11.35
CA TYR A 262 6.87 18.99 -11.90
C TYR A 262 6.09 18.33 -13.05
N LEU A 263 4.78 18.11 -12.90
CA LEU A 263 3.94 17.53 -13.95
C LEU A 263 3.90 18.33 -15.25
N ARG A 264 4.09 19.66 -15.18
CA ARG A 264 4.12 20.55 -16.36
C ARG A 264 5.46 20.56 -17.10
N ARG A 265 6.53 20.00 -16.53
CA ARG A 265 7.84 19.93 -17.20
C ARG A 265 7.80 19.05 -18.46
N PRO A 266 8.65 19.25 -19.47
CA PRO A 266 8.77 18.32 -20.58
C PRO A 266 9.05 16.88 -20.10
N GLN A 267 8.63 15.87 -20.86
CA GLN A 267 8.91 14.45 -20.51
C GLN A 267 10.41 14.14 -20.50
N GLU A 268 11.21 14.90 -21.27
CA GLU A 268 12.67 14.79 -21.34
C GLU A 268 13.35 15.28 -20.05
N GLU A 269 12.69 16.15 -19.28
CA GLU A 269 13.13 16.66 -17.98
C GLU A 269 12.48 15.89 -16.82
N SER A 270 12.53 14.56 -16.86
CA SER A 270 11.89 13.70 -15.85
C SER A 270 12.59 13.72 -14.48
N VAL A 271 13.80 14.26 -14.41
CA VAL A 271 14.62 14.29 -13.19
C VAL A 271 14.16 15.42 -12.28
N TRP A 272 13.59 15.07 -11.13
CA TRP A 272 13.31 15.99 -10.05
C TRP A 272 13.62 15.34 -8.71
N ALA A 273 14.56 15.91 -7.97
CA ALA A 273 14.81 15.57 -6.57
C ALA A 273 14.14 16.65 -5.72
N PRO A 274 13.07 16.33 -4.96
CA PRO A 274 12.45 17.31 -4.08
C PRO A 274 13.39 17.71 -2.94
N GLU A 275 13.43 19.01 -2.64
CA GLU A 275 14.19 19.57 -1.52
C GLU A 275 13.51 19.27 -0.17
N PRO A 276 14.22 19.36 0.98
CA PRO A 276 13.63 19.10 2.31
C PRO A 276 12.33 19.86 2.60
N GLU A 277 12.23 21.11 2.15
CA GLU A 277 11.04 21.97 2.34
C GLU A 277 9.77 21.37 1.69
N TYR A 278 9.90 20.61 0.60
CA TYR A 278 8.78 19.93 -0.03
C TYR A 278 8.15 18.89 0.92
N TYR A 279 8.96 18.07 1.57
CA TYR A 279 8.48 17.05 2.50
C TYR A 279 7.88 17.69 3.76
N ILE A 280 8.46 18.79 4.26
CA ILE A 280 7.91 19.57 5.37
C ILE A 280 6.50 20.07 5.02
N LYS A 281 6.31 20.68 3.84
CA LYS A 281 4.98 21.15 3.39
C LYS A 281 3.96 20.03 3.31
N LEU A 282 4.33 18.83 2.84
CA LEU A 282 3.43 17.68 2.78
C LEU A 282 3.03 17.16 4.16
N ILE A 283 3.99 17.02 5.08
CA ILE A 283 3.68 16.60 6.46
C ILE A 283 2.80 17.64 7.16
N ALA A 284 3.13 18.93 7.01
CA ALA A 284 2.34 20.03 7.54
C ALA A 284 0.91 20.00 6.99
N ARG A 285 0.72 19.69 5.71
CA ARG A 285 -0.61 19.56 5.08
C ARG A 285 -1.49 18.54 5.80
N LEU A 286 -0.96 17.35 6.13
CA LEU A 286 -1.71 16.34 6.88
C LEU A 286 -1.96 16.78 8.33
N ARG A 287 -0.92 17.25 9.01
CA ARG A 287 -1.01 17.74 10.40
C ARG A 287 -2.10 18.80 10.53
N ASN A 288 -2.05 19.83 9.69
CA ASN A 288 -2.96 20.97 9.73
C ASN A 288 -4.39 20.54 9.40
N THR A 289 -4.57 19.55 8.52
CA THR A 289 -5.89 18.95 8.24
C THR A 289 -6.45 18.23 9.48
N ILE A 290 -5.64 17.43 10.17
CA ILE A 290 -6.06 16.70 11.39
C ILE A 290 -6.42 17.67 12.52
N LEU A 291 -5.64 18.74 12.67
CA LEU A 291 -5.87 19.77 13.69
C LEU A 291 -7.01 20.74 13.33
N GLY A 292 -7.51 20.72 12.10
CA GLY A 292 -8.54 21.65 11.63
C GLY A 292 -8.05 23.10 11.57
N GLU A 293 -6.76 23.32 11.27
CA GLU A 293 -6.19 24.66 11.14
C GLU A 293 -6.79 25.41 9.93
N LEU A 294 -6.95 26.73 10.06
CA LEU A 294 -7.51 27.60 9.04
C LEU A 294 -6.44 28.54 8.47
N PRO A 295 -6.39 28.75 7.13
CA PRO A 295 -7.26 28.14 6.12
C PRO A 295 -6.96 26.64 5.91
N PRO A 296 -7.98 25.83 5.53
CA PRO A 296 -7.78 24.40 5.34
C PRO A 296 -6.79 24.15 4.19
N PRO A 297 -5.88 23.16 4.31
CA PRO A 297 -4.89 22.90 3.27
C PRO A 297 -5.48 22.40 1.94
N TYR A 298 -6.67 21.78 2.00
CA TYR A 298 -7.45 21.38 0.82
C TYR A 298 -8.77 22.16 0.76
N PRO A 299 -9.32 22.38 -0.45
CA PRO A 299 -10.66 22.91 -0.62
C PRO A 299 -11.71 22.06 0.11
N SER A 300 -12.77 22.72 0.60
CA SER A 300 -13.91 22.01 1.20
C SER A 300 -14.63 21.16 0.16
N ALA A 301 -15.04 19.96 0.56
CA ALA A 301 -15.78 19.01 -0.27
C ALA A 301 -16.96 18.42 0.51
N ASP A 302 -18.02 18.04 -0.21
CA ASP A 302 -19.13 17.29 0.38
C ASP A 302 -18.78 15.80 0.48
N TRP A 303 -18.27 15.38 1.65
CA TRP A 303 -17.78 14.03 1.88
C TRP A 303 -18.82 12.91 1.68
N ARG A 304 -20.12 13.24 1.57
CA ARG A 304 -21.18 12.26 1.26
C ARG A 304 -21.07 11.68 -0.16
N PHE A 305 -20.45 12.42 -1.06
CA PHE A 305 -20.35 12.10 -2.48
C PHE A 305 -18.91 11.93 -2.96
N ASN A 306 -17.97 11.76 -2.02
CA ASN A 306 -16.55 11.57 -2.31
C ASN A 306 -16.09 10.18 -1.86
N GLU A 307 -14.97 9.72 -2.41
CA GLU A 307 -14.39 8.41 -2.08
C GLU A 307 -13.93 8.28 -0.62
N PHE A 308 -13.66 9.41 0.04
CA PHE A 308 -13.20 9.46 1.42
C PHE A 308 -14.26 9.99 2.37
N PRO A 309 -14.32 9.46 3.61
CA PRO A 309 -15.33 9.86 4.59
C PRO A 309 -15.05 11.23 5.22
N ASN A 310 -13.82 11.76 5.11
CA ASN A 310 -13.42 13.03 5.71
C ASN A 310 -12.12 13.57 5.08
N ALA A 311 -11.79 14.82 5.43
CA ALA A 311 -10.60 15.53 4.93
C ALA A 311 -9.28 14.83 5.29
N ALA A 312 -9.14 14.27 6.50
CA ALA A 312 -7.90 13.63 6.92
C ALA A 312 -7.59 12.37 6.08
N ALA A 313 -8.61 11.55 5.81
CA ALA A 313 -8.49 10.38 4.94
C ALA A 313 -8.10 10.78 3.51
N HIS A 314 -8.74 11.83 2.97
CA HIS A 314 -8.41 12.38 1.65
C HIS A 314 -6.96 12.88 1.57
N THR A 315 -6.55 13.70 2.54
CA THR A 315 -5.20 14.26 2.61
C THR A 315 -4.14 13.17 2.69
N LEU A 316 -4.33 12.17 3.55
CA LEU A 316 -3.39 11.06 3.70
C LEU A 316 -3.18 10.32 2.38
N HIS A 317 -4.25 9.89 1.71
CA HIS A 317 -4.13 9.13 0.46
C HIS A 317 -3.57 9.97 -0.68
N SER A 318 -3.96 11.26 -0.76
CA SER A 318 -3.41 12.18 -1.75
C SER A 318 -1.89 12.35 -1.60
N ILE A 319 -1.41 12.53 -0.37
CA ILE A 319 0.03 12.62 -0.06
C ILE A 319 0.73 11.30 -0.41
N CYS A 320 0.18 10.15 -0.02
CA CYS A 320 0.79 8.86 -0.33
C CYS A 320 0.88 8.58 -1.84
N VAL A 321 -0.17 8.92 -2.60
CA VAL A 321 -0.14 8.84 -4.08
C VAL A 321 0.97 9.71 -4.64
N GLU A 322 1.07 10.96 -4.18
CA GLU A 322 2.09 11.90 -4.65
C GLU A 322 3.51 11.40 -4.35
N LEU A 323 3.77 10.98 -3.10
CA LEU A 323 5.06 10.44 -2.66
C LEU A 323 5.48 9.18 -3.43
N MET A 324 4.54 8.28 -3.69
CA MET A 324 4.81 7.08 -4.50
C MET A 324 5.10 7.42 -5.97
N ALA A 325 4.53 8.52 -6.47
CA ALA A 325 4.68 8.95 -7.85
C ALA A 325 5.94 9.81 -8.11
N LEU A 326 6.71 10.15 -7.08
CA LEU A 326 7.96 10.88 -7.23
C LEU A 326 9.00 10.11 -8.07
N PRO A 327 9.86 10.79 -8.85
CA PRO A 327 10.92 10.15 -9.63
C PRO A 327 12.19 9.89 -8.79
N VAL A 328 12.03 9.61 -7.50
CA VAL A 328 13.11 9.24 -6.57
C VAL A 328 12.82 7.87 -5.96
N SER A 329 13.86 7.24 -5.41
CA SER A 329 13.72 5.91 -4.78
C SER A 329 12.85 5.97 -3.52
N ALA A 330 12.17 4.86 -3.23
CA ALA A 330 11.36 4.72 -2.02
C ALA A 330 12.17 4.98 -0.73
N GLN A 331 13.40 4.47 -0.68
CA GLN A 331 14.32 4.68 0.44
C GLN A 331 14.65 6.15 0.63
N THR A 332 14.96 6.87 -0.45
CA THR A 332 15.26 8.32 -0.41
C THR A 332 14.07 9.12 0.12
N VAL A 333 12.84 8.79 -0.30
CA VAL A 333 11.62 9.45 0.22
C VAL A 333 11.44 9.16 1.70
N GLY A 334 11.58 7.89 2.10
CA GLY A 334 11.50 7.48 3.50
C GLY A 334 12.52 8.19 4.39
N GLU A 335 13.77 8.22 3.93
CA GLU A 335 14.87 8.92 4.60
C GLU A 335 14.55 10.40 4.73
N ALA A 336 14.08 11.06 3.66
CA ALA A 336 13.74 12.48 3.68
C ALA A 336 12.62 12.78 4.69
N LEU A 337 11.55 11.98 4.75
CA LEU A 337 10.45 12.15 5.71
C LEU A 337 10.93 12.04 7.17
N ILE A 338 11.84 11.12 7.45
CA ILE A 338 12.44 10.96 8.78
C ILE A 338 13.42 12.12 9.06
N ASP A 339 14.30 12.44 8.11
CA ASP A 339 15.34 13.46 8.26
C ASP A 339 14.76 14.83 8.60
N VAL A 340 13.73 15.27 7.87
CA VAL A 340 13.08 16.57 8.11
C VAL A 340 12.37 16.62 9.45
N SER A 341 12.08 15.45 10.05
CA SER A 341 11.41 15.34 11.36
C SER A 341 12.39 15.27 12.52
N LEU A 342 13.66 14.94 12.26
CA LEU A 342 14.72 14.81 13.28
C LEU A 342 15.66 16.01 13.30
N LYS A 343 15.77 16.78 12.22
CA LYS A 343 16.66 17.94 12.12
C LYS A 343 15.93 19.23 12.53
N PRO A 344 16.50 20.06 13.42
CA PRO A 344 15.91 21.35 13.77
C PRO A 344 15.74 22.23 12.53
N SER A 345 14.53 22.76 12.34
CA SER A 345 14.19 23.70 11.27
C SER A 345 13.20 24.72 11.79
N SER A 346 13.30 25.97 11.32
CA SER A 346 12.32 27.02 11.62
C SER A 346 10.93 26.72 11.04
N SER A 347 10.83 25.81 10.06
CA SER A 347 9.57 25.39 9.45
C SER A 347 8.85 24.29 10.24
N LEU A 348 9.49 23.72 11.27
CA LEU A 348 8.85 22.73 12.15
C LEU A 348 8.01 23.41 13.23
N PRO A 349 6.95 22.73 13.73
CA PRO A 349 6.17 23.26 14.82
C PRO A 349 7.02 23.43 16.09
N PRO A 350 6.60 24.32 17.02
CA PRO A 350 7.24 24.43 18.32
C PRO A 350 7.32 23.07 19.02
N GLN A 351 8.36 22.85 19.82
CA GLN A 351 8.64 21.55 20.43
C GLN A 351 7.45 20.95 21.20
N LYS A 352 6.65 21.78 21.87
CA LYS A 352 5.41 21.36 22.58
C LYS A 352 4.37 20.68 21.67
N ASP A 353 4.40 20.97 20.37
CA ASP A 353 3.44 20.49 19.38
C ASP A 353 4.05 19.40 18.48
N MET A 354 5.30 18.98 18.72
CA MET A 354 6.04 18.02 17.89
C MET A 354 5.35 16.64 17.82
N MET A 355 4.61 16.25 18.86
CA MET A 355 3.83 15.00 18.86
C MET A 355 2.81 14.94 17.71
N SER A 356 2.17 16.08 17.38
CA SER A 356 1.24 16.17 16.26
C SER A 356 1.95 15.99 14.90
N TRP A 357 3.23 16.38 14.82
CA TRP A 357 4.08 16.16 13.67
C TRP A 357 4.43 14.68 13.52
N TYR A 358 4.94 14.04 14.58
CA TYR A 358 5.25 12.61 14.56
C TYR A 358 4.03 11.73 14.29
N ASN A 359 2.84 12.16 14.74
CA ASN A 359 1.58 11.52 14.39
C ASN A 359 1.32 11.53 12.86
N ALA A 360 1.49 12.69 12.21
CA ALA A 360 1.32 12.81 10.77
C ALA A 360 2.38 12.00 9.99
N VAL A 361 3.64 12.05 10.42
CA VAL A 361 4.72 11.25 9.83
C VAL A 361 4.44 9.75 9.97
N GLY A 362 3.98 9.32 11.14
CA GLY A 362 3.61 7.94 11.40
C GLY A 362 2.50 7.45 10.49
N LEU A 363 1.42 8.23 10.33
CA LEU A 363 0.33 7.92 9.39
C LEU A 363 0.83 7.81 7.95
N ILE A 364 1.64 8.76 7.48
CA ILE A 364 2.18 8.76 6.11
C ILE A 364 3.08 7.56 5.87
N LEU A 365 4.11 7.35 6.72
CA LEU A 365 5.09 6.27 6.54
C LEU A 365 4.43 4.88 6.60
N THR A 366 3.48 4.67 7.50
CA THR A 366 2.81 3.37 7.64
C THR A 366 1.82 3.08 6.53
N ALA A 367 1.31 4.11 5.85
CA ALA A 367 0.48 3.98 4.66
C ALA A 367 1.30 3.80 3.36
N LEU A 368 2.62 3.88 3.40
CA LEU A 368 3.50 3.64 2.25
C LEU A 368 4.02 2.19 2.22
N PRO A 369 4.48 1.68 1.05
CA PRO A 369 5.08 0.35 0.93
C PRO A 369 6.30 0.14 1.84
N GLU A 370 6.64 -1.12 2.11
CA GLU A 370 7.75 -1.51 2.99
C GLU A 370 9.06 -0.78 2.72
N SER A 371 9.42 -0.61 1.45
CA SER A 371 10.64 0.07 1.00
C SER A 371 10.77 1.53 1.49
N TYR A 372 9.67 2.19 1.86
CA TYR A 372 9.67 3.57 2.36
C TYR A 372 9.92 3.67 3.87
N TRP A 373 9.48 2.71 4.67
CA TRP A 373 9.57 2.83 6.14
C TRP A 373 10.65 1.93 6.76
N THR A 374 11.20 0.96 6.02
CA THR A 374 12.31 0.13 6.52
C THR A 374 13.55 0.92 6.90
N VAL A 375 13.75 2.11 6.32
CA VAL A 375 14.86 3.02 6.63
C VAL A 375 14.82 3.52 8.09
N LEU A 376 13.66 3.45 8.76
CA LEU A 376 13.55 3.72 10.20
C LEU A 376 14.46 2.80 11.02
N ASN A 377 14.65 1.55 10.58
CA ASN A 377 15.53 0.60 11.24
C ASN A 377 16.98 1.08 11.30
N ASP A 378 17.45 1.77 10.25
CA ASP A 378 18.80 2.32 10.21
C ASP A 378 18.95 3.53 11.16
N TRP A 379 17.88 4.30 11.36
CA TRP A 379 17.84 5.37 12.36
C TRP A 379 17.85 4.83 13.78
N ILE A 380 17.11 3.76 14.06
CA ILE A 380 17.16 3.06 15.35
C ILE A 380 18.56 2.52 15.61
N LEU A 381 19.21 1.94 14.59
CA LEU A 381 20.59 1.48 14.69
C LEU A 381 21.56 2.63 14.98
N LYS A 382 21.44 3.77 14.28
CA LYS A 382 22.26 4.96 14.57
C LYS A 382 22.05 5.48 16.00
N ALA A 383 20.81 5.47 16.48
CA ALA A 383 20.48 5.89 17.83
C ALA A 383 21.09 4.96 18.88
N ILE A 384 20.96 3.63 18.71
CA ILE A 384 21.43 2.64 19.68
C ILE A 384 22.97 2.57 19.76
N THR A 385 23.67 2.88 18.66
CA THR A 385 25.13 2.98 18.62
C THR A 385 25.64 4.41 18.85
N SER A 386 24.79 5.31 19.35
CA SER A 386 25.22 6.68 19.64
C SER A 386 26.19 6.69 20.84
N PRO A 387 27.16 7.61 20.88
CA PRO A 387 28.10 7.71 22.00
C PRO A 387 27.42 7.87 23.36
N MET A 388 26.22 8.48 23.38
CA MET A 388 25.43 8.65 24.60
C MET A 388 24.99 7.32 25.24
N LEU A 389 24.77 6.28 24.41
CA LEU A 389 24.35 4.95 24.87
C LEU A 389 25.52 3.96 24.96
N GLU A 390 26.56 4.11 24.13
CA GLU A 390 27.75 3.25 24.18
C GLU A 390 28.75 3.65 25.28
N ALA A 391 29.03 4.95 25.39
CA ALA A 391 30.03 5.50 26.31
C ALA A 391 29.45 6.70 27.07
N PRO A 392 28.44 6.48 27.94
CA PRO A 392 27.79 7.56 28.66
C PRO A 392 28.79 8.34 29.52
N ALA A 393 28.62 9.67 29.58
CA ALA A 393 29.38 10.50 30.48
C ALA A 393 29.15 10.09 31.96
N PRO A 394 30.13 10.31 32.86
CA PRO A 394 29.95 10.05 34.28
C PRO A 394 28.70 10.76 34.81
N HIS A 395 27.84 10.04 35.55
CA HIS A 395 26.55 10.50 36.11
C HIS A 395 25.39 10.70 35.10
N HIS A 396 25.54 10.27 33.85
CA HIS A 396 24.42 10.26 32.91
C HIS A 396 23.36 9.22 33.31
N ASN A 397 22.11 9.66 33.51
CA ASN A 397 20.99 8.77 33.81
C ASN A 397 20.17 8.53 32.52
N PRO A 398 20.16 7.31 31.96
CA PRO A 398 19.46 7.01 30.71
C PRO A 398 17.95 7.26 30.83
N PHE A 399 17.33 7.07 32.00
CA PHE A 399 15.91 7.31 32.20
C PHE A 399 15.54 8.78 32.11
N LYS A 400 16.45 9.70 32.45
CA LYS A 400 16.21 11.14 32.25
C LYS A 400 16.34 11.49 30.77
N ALA A 401 17.37 10.97 30.10
CA ALA A 401 17.60 11.24 28.69
C ALA A 401 16.49 10.70 27.77
N LEU A 402 15.91 9.56 28.12
CA LEU A 402 14.80 8.93 27.39
C LEU A 402 13.41 9.40 27.86
N ASN A 403 13.34 10.25 28.89
CA ASN A 403 12.08 10.85 29.31
C ASN A 403 11.83 12.12 28.51
N VAL A 404 11.09 11.93 27.43
CA VAL A 404 10.68 12.96 26.47
C VAL A 404 10.10 14.21 27.14
N SER A 405 9.18 14.05 28.09
CA SER A 405 8.56 15.18 28.79
C SER A 405 9.58 15.99 29.58
N LEU A 406 10.55 15.32 30.23
CA LEU A 406 11.64 16.00 30.93
C LEU A 406 12.61 16.66 29.95
N SER A 407 12.96 15.98 28.85
CA SER A 407 13.85 16.51 27.80
C SER A 407 13.29 17.79 27.17
N HIS A 408 12.00 17.85 26.88
CA HIS A 408 11.33 19.05 26.40
C HIS A 408 11.31 20.18 27.44
N LEU A 409 10.99 19.88 28.70
CA LEU A 409 10.98 20.88 29.77
C LEU A 409 12.38 21.50 29.98
N GLN A 410 13.42 20.70 29.82
CA GLN A 410 14.82 21.12 30.01
C GLN A 410 15.47 21.67 28.74
N HIS A 411 14.76 21.68 27.61
CA HIS A 411 15.32 22.02 26.29
C HIS A 411 16.59 21.22 25.97
N ALA A 412 16.66 19.98 26.47
CA ALA A 412 17.79 19.08 26.30
C ALA A 412 17.44 18.09 25.19
N GLU A 413 17.92 18.35 23.97
CA GLU A 413 17.65 17.48 22.82
C GLU A 413 18.71 16.39 22.70
N HIS A 414 18.28 15.15 22.86
CA HIS A 414 19.10 13.98 22.62
C HIS A 414 18.60 13.26 21.38
N GLN A 415 19.49 13.04 20.40
CA GLN A 415 19.11 12.40 19.13
C GLN A 415 18.38 11.07 19.34
N CYS A 416 18.78 10.27 20.33
CA CYS A 416 18.13 9.00 20.62
C CYS A 416 16.70 9.17 21.18
N SER A 417 16.40 10.21 21.96
CA SER A 417 15.04 10.44 22.47
C SER A 417 14.12 10.86 21.34
N THR A 418 14.58 11.74 20.45
CA THR A 418 13.84 12.16 19.26
C THR A 418 13.55 10.98 18.32
N VAL A 419 14.54 10.11 18.10
CA VAL A 419 14.34 8.88 17.32
C VAL A 419 13.33 7.96 18.01
N LEU A 420 13.40 7.80 19.33
CA LEU A 420 12.46 7.00 20.11
C LEU A 420 11.01 7.50 19.96
N GLU A 421 10.79 8.81 20.09
CA GLU A 421 9.48 9.46 19.91
C GLU A 421 8.91 9.23 18.52
N LEU A 422 9.73 9.45 17.48
CA LEU A 422 9.32 9.21 16.10
C LEU A 422 8.98 7.73 15.88
N CYS A 423 9.80 6.81 16.39
CA CYS A 423 9.54 5.38 16.31
C CYS A 423 8.20 5.03 16.96
N HIS A 424 7.91 5.60 18.13
CA HIS A 424 6.64 5.38 18.81
C HIS A 424 5.47 5.94 18.01
N GLY A 425 5.59 7.12 17.41
CA GLY A 425 4.59 7.69 16.50
C GLY A 425 4.34 6.80 15.28
N VAL A 426 5.39 6.27 14.66
CA VAL A 426 5.27 5.36 13.51
C VAL A 426 4.65 4.03 13.91
N TRP A 427 5.17 3.37 14.95
CA TRP A 427 4.68 2.05 15.37
C TRP A 427 3.29 2.07 15.99
N HIS A 428 2.84 3.23 16.49
CA HIS A 428 1.46 3.41 16.92
C HIS A 428 0.47 3.19 15.76
N HIS A 429 0.80 3.71 14.57
CA HIS A 429 -0.02 3.58 13.37
C HIS A 429 0.24 2.32 12.55
N ALA A 430 1.35 1.63 12.82
CA ALA A 430 1.73 0.44 12.08
C ALA A 430 0.71 -0.70 12.29
N GLY A 431 0.30 -1.35 11.20
CA GLY A 431 -0.51 -2.56 11.26
C GLY A 431 0.27 -3.72 11.88
N ILE A 432 -0.42 -4.72 12.44
CA ILE A 432 0.24 -5.87 13.08
C ILE A 432 1.15 -6.67 12.13
N GLY A 433 0.86 -6.63 10.83
CA GLY A 433 1.74 -7.17 9.79
C GLY A 433 3.11 -6.50 9.79
N GLN A 434 3.15 -5.16 9.79
CA GLN A 434 4.39 -4.37 9.82
C GLN A 434 5.15 -4.59 11.14
N LEU A 435 4.44 -4.54 12.28
CA LEU A 435 5.06 -4.75 13.60
C LEU A 435 5.63 -6.17 13.78
N SER A 436 5.11 -7.15 13.06
CA SER A 436 5.59 -8.53 13.16
C SER A 436 7.03 -8.74 12.67
N HIS A 437 7.62 -7.77 11.99
CA HIS A 437 9.03 -7.79 11.59
C HIS A 437 9.96 -7.41 12.76
N LEU A 438 9.42 -6.82 13.83
CA LEU A 438 10.19 -6.31 14.97
C LEU A 438 11.02 -7.39 15.70
N PRO A 439 10.51 -8.59 16.03
CA PRO A 439 11.33 -9.62 16.67
C PRO A 439 12.54 -10.02 15.83
N GLN A 440 12.36 -10.16 14.51
CA GLN A 440 13.45 -10.47 13.59
C GLN A 440 14.46 -9.31 13.52
N PHE A 441 14.00 -8.06 13.44
CA PHE A 441 14.87 -6.90 13.46
C PHE A 441 15.69 -6.82 14.76
N VAL A 442 15.06 -7.03 15.92
CA VAL A 442 15.73 -7.06 17.23
C VAL A 442 16.80 -8.16 17.26
N LYS A 443 16.45 -9.37 16.82
CA LYS A 443 17.36 -10.53 16.81
C LYS A 443 18.55 -10.36 15.87
N GLU A 444 18.31 -9.94 14.63
CA GLU A 444 19.32 -9.97 13.57
C GLU A 444 20.14 -8.68 13.49
N LYS A 445 19.56 -7.53 13.86
CA LYS A 445 20.20 -6.22 13.68
C LYS A 445 20.59 -5.56 15.01
N LEU A 446 19.69 -5.53 16.00
CA LEU A 446 19.96 -4.82 17.26
C LEU A 446 20.81 -5.64 18.23
N LYS A 447 20.44 -6.90 18.49
CA LYS A 447 21.12 -7.78 19.43
C LYS A 447 22.63 -7.93 19.21
N PRO A 448 23.16 -8.01 17.97
CA PRO A 448 24.60 -8.04 17.75
C PRO A 448 25.33 -6.78 18.22
N LYS A 449 24.65 -5.62 18.19
CA LYS A 449 25.20 -4.29 18.50
C LYS A 449 25.06 -3.92 19.98
N ILE A 450 24.05 -4.41 20.66
CA ILE A 450 23.80 -4.10 22.07
C ILE A 450 24.81 -4.84 22.96
N LYS A 451 25.68 -4.06 23.63
CA LYS A 451 26.70 -4.54 24.58
C LYS A 451 26.65 -3.82 25.93
N HIS A 452 26.07 -2.62 25.97
CA HIS A 452 26.05 -1.78 27.16
C HIS A 452 24.65 -1.66 27.77
N GLU A 453 24.60 -1.37 29.06
CA GLU A 453 23.35 -1.25 29.83
C GLU A 453 22.38 -0.22 29.26
N ASN A 454 22.87 0.98 28.90
CA ASN A 454 22.04 2.05 28.34
C ASN A 454 21.41 1.68 26.99
N GLN A 455 22.11 0.91 26.17
CA GLN A 455 21.58 0.40 24.90
C GLN A 455 20.42 -0.58 25.13
N PHE A 456 20.52 -1.44 26.14
CA PHE A 456 19.44 -2.35 26.50
C PHE A 456 18.23 -1.62 27.09
N ILE A 457 18.46 -0.60 27.92
CA ILE A 457 17.39 0.27 28.43
C ILE A 457 16.68 0.97 27.27
N PHE A 458 17.43 1.50 26.29
CA PHE A 458 16.86 2.09 25.08
C PHE A 458 15.97 1.09 24.32
N LEU A 459 16.43 -0.15 24.12
CA LEU A 459 15.63 -1.20 23.50
C LEU A 459 14.33 -1.47 24.29
N CYS A 460 14.40 -1.53 25.62
CA CYS A 460 13.21 -1.74 26.46
C CYS A 460 12.21 -0.60 26.30
N HIS A 461 12.66 0.66 26.28
CA HIS A 461 11.82 1.83 26.00
C HIS A 461 11.23 1.79 24.59
N LEU A 462 11.98 1.30 23.61
CA LEU A 462 11.57 1.21 22.22
C LEU A 462 10.41 0.22 22.04
N VAL A 463 10.53 -0.99 22.59
CA VAL A 463 9.56 -2.08 22.34
C VAL A 463 8.46 -2.19 23.39
N GLY A 464 8.71 -1.74 24.62
CA GLY A 464 7.82 -1.91 25.76
C GLY A 464 6.38 -1.44 25.55
N PRO A 465 6.15 -0.23 25.00
CA PRO A 465 4.79 0.27 24.76
C PRO A 465 3.94 -0.59 23.82
N PHE A 466 4.58 -1.43 22.99
CA PHE A 466 3.91 -2.25 21.97
C PHE A 466 3.68 -3.70 22.40
N LEU A 467 4.12 -4.09 23.59
CA LEU A 467 3.93 -5.45 24.11
C LEU A 467 2.45 -5.83 24.24
N GLN A 468 1.60 -4.89 24.68
CA GLN A 468 0.15 -5.09 24.75
C GLN A 468 -0.45 -5.40 23.38
N ARG A 469 0.01 -4.70 22.32
CA ARG A 469 -0.44 -4.96 20.95
C ARG A 469 -0.04 -6.35 20.48
N PHE A 470 1.20 -6.78 20.73
CA PHE A 470 1.59 -8.16 20.42
C PHE A 470 0.82 -9.19 21.24
N HIS A 471 0.53 -8.91 22.52
CA HIS A 471 -0.28 -9.79 23.35
C HIS A 471 -1.68 -10.00 22.75
N MET A 472 -2.34 -8.92 22.32
CA MET A 472 -3.70 -8.95 21.78
C MET A 472 -3.79 -9.45 20.33
N GLU A 473 -2.86 -9.03 19.47
CA GLU A 473 -2.97 -9.17 18.02
C GLU A 473 -2.07 -10.29 17.46
N ARG A 474 -0.93 -10.61 18.12
CA ARG A 474 0.05 -11.60 17.60
C ARG A 474 1.00 -12.17 18.66
N THR A 475 0.47 -13.03 19.53
CA THR A 475 1.18 -13.56 20.73
C THR A 475 2.52 -14.23 20.43
N ARG A 476 2.68 -14.86 19.26
CA ARG A 476 3.97 -15.45 18.84
C ARG A 476 5.12 -14.43 18.85
N CYS A 477 4.88 -13.23 18.32
CA CYS A 477 5.89 -12.18 18.26
C CYS A 477 6.27 -11.69 19.67
N LEU A 478 5.32 -11.63 20.59
CA LEU A 478 5.57 -11.30 22.00
C LEU A 478 6.52 -12.32 22.66
N LEU A 479 6.27 -13.62 22.46
CA LEU A 479 7.12 -14.68 23.02
C LEU A 479 8.54 -14.62 22.44
N GLU A 480 8.66 -14.52 21.12
CA GLU A 480 9.95 -14.39 20.42
C GLU A 480 10.73 -13.16 20.93
N LEU A 481 10.08 -12.00 20.97
CA LEU A 481 10.70 -10.76 21.45
C LEU A 481 11.14 -10.86 22.92
N THR A 482 10.33 -11.50 23.77
CA THR A 482 10.67 -11.66 25.20
C THR A 482 11.91 -12.53 25.38
N VAL A 483 12.03 -13.64 24.64
CA VAL A 483 13.24 -14.47 24.66
C VAL A 483 14.46 -13.67 24.21
N GLU A 484 14.33 -12.88 23.14
CA GLU A 484 15.43 -12.03 22.67
C GLU A 484 15.85 -10.98 23.72
N LEU A 485 14.92 -10.40 24.49
CA LEU A 485 15.26 -9.47 25.59
C LEU A 485 16.14 -10.15 26.66
N TYR A 486 15.85 -11.39 27.04
CA TYR A 486 16.71 -12.15 27.96
C TYR A 486 18.09 -12.40 27.36
N GLU A 487 18.15 -12.86 26.11
CA GLU A 487 19.43 -13.16 25.46
C GLU A 487 20.28 -11.90 25.28
N ILE A 488 19.67 -10.75 25.03
CA ILE A 488 20.37 -9.46 24.97
C ILE A 488 20.85 -9.04 26.37
N LEU A 489 20.04 -9.22 27.41
CA LEU A 489 20.49 -8.96 28.80
C LEU A 489 21.73 -9.80 29.14
N LEU A 490 21.77 -11.07 28.73
CA LEU A 490 22.96 -11.91 28.93
C LEU A 490 24.19 -11.39 28.18
N ASN A 491 24.01 -10.83 26.98
CA ASN A 491 25.12 -10.23 26.24
C ASN A 491 25.67 -8.99 26.97
N VAL A 492 24.78 -8.14 27.47
CA VAL A 492 25.13 -6.93 28.24
C VAL A 492 25.80 -7.29 29.56
N ASP A 493 25.26 -8.30 30.25
CA ASP A 493 25.80 -8.84 31.49
C ASP A 493 27.25 -9.32 31.34
N LYS A 494 27.58 -9.95 30.21
CA LYS A 494 28.93 -10.45 29.93
C LYS A 494 29.89 -9.37 29.46
N ALA A 495 29.39 -8.32 28.81
CA ALA A 495 30.21 -7.26 28.25
C ALA A 495 30.48 -6.11 29.25
N SER A 496 29.65 -5.98 30.30
CA SER A 496 29.76 -4.90 31.28
C SER A 496 30.39 -5.40 32.57
N GLU A 497 31.34 -4.66 33.14
CA GLU A 497 31.89 -4.98 34.47
C GLU A 497 30.83 -4.80 35.56
N HIS A 498 30.07 -3.70 35.50
CA HIS A 498 29.01 -3.36 36.44
C HIS A 498 27.72 -2.98 35.71
N LEU A 499 26.57 -3.22 36.36
CA LEU A 499 25.24 -2.80 35.92
C LEU A 499 24.61 -1.93 37.00
N PHE A 500 24.29 -0.69 36.68
CA PHE A 500 23.80 0.33 37.62
C PHE A 500 22.29 0.30 37.82
N HIS A 501 21.54 -0.26 36.87
CA HIS A 501 20.09 -0.19 36.77
C HIS A 501 19.42 -1.57 36.76
N MET A 502 20.07 -2.54 37.43
CA MET A 502 19.59 -3.92 37.53
C MET A 502 18.16 -4.05 38.05
N ASP A 503 17.79 -3.24 39.05
CA ASP A 503 16.45 -3.32 39.67
C ASP A 503 15.37 -2.95 38.64
N ALA A 504 15.51 -1.81 37.95
CA ALA A 504 14.56 -1.37 36.93
C ALA A 504 14.45 -2.36 35.75
N ILE A 505 15.58 -2.95 35.34
CA ILE A 505 15.60 -4.01 34.32
C ILE A 505 14.80 -5.23 34.79
N CYS A 506 15.03 -5.69 36.02
CA CYS A 506 14.34 -6.85 36.56
C CYS A 506 12.84 -6.59 36.75
N ASP A 507 12.47 -5.41 37.24
CA ASP A 507 11.07 -4.99 37.41
C ASP A 507 10.33 -5.01 36.07
N TYR A 508 10.96 -4.50 35.00
CA TYR A 508 10.40 -4.56 33.65
C TYR A 508 10.22 -6.00 33.15
N LEU A 509 11.18 -6.90 33.39
CA LEU A 509 11.04 -8.31 33.02
C LEU A 509 9.92 -8.99 33.82
N TYR A 510 9.79 -8.72 35.12
CA TYR A 510 8.66 -9.20 35.94
C TYR A 510 7.32 -8.67 35.43
N HIS A 511 7.26 -7.39 35.06
CA HIS A 511 6.08 -6.81 34.43
C HIS A 511 5.71 -7.59 33.17
N ILE A 512 6.68 -7.90 32.30
CA ILE A 512 6.42 -8.71 31.10
C ILE A 512 5.87 -10.09 31.44
N LYS A 513 6.45 -10.78 32.42
CA LYS A 513 5.97 -12.09 32.89
C LYS A 513 4.52 -12.02 33.34
N TYR A 514 4.21 -11.15 34.30
CA TYR A 514 2.90 -11.18 34.94
C TYR A 514 1.80 -10.57 34.08
N MET A 515 2.13 -9.59 33.23
CA MET A 515 1.13 -8.91 32.39
C MET A 515 0.92 -9.56 31.03
N PHE A 516 1.94 -10.21 30.44
CA PHE A 516 1.87 -10.62 29.03
C PHE A 516 2.16 -12.10 28.79
N VAL A 517 3.32 -12.62 29.21
CA VAL A 517 3.79 -13.95 28.75
C VAL A 517 3.48 -15.09 29.72
N GLY A 518 3.21 -14.81 31.00
CA GLY A 518 3.06 -15.83 32.03
C GLY A 518 4.25 -16.78 32.06
N ASP A 519 3.97 -18.07 31.84
CA ASP A 519 5.00 -19.11 31.75
C ASP A 519 5.37 -19.49 30.30
N GLY A 520 4.87 -18.77 29.30
CA GLY A 520 5.05 -19.09 27.88
C GLY A 520 6.51 -19.09 27.39
N VAL A 521 7.42 -18.41 28.10
CA VAL A 521 8.86 -18.37 27.79
C VAL A 521 9.72 -18.91 28.95
N LYS A 522 9.11 -19.60 29.92
CA LYS A 522 9.78 -19.99 31.17
C LYS A 522 11.04 -20.81 30.93
N SER A 523 10.95 -21.86 30.12
CA SER A 523 12.09 -22.75 29.85
C SER A 523 13.26 -22.03 29.19
N ASP A 524 12.98 -21.11 28.27
CA ASP A 524 14.02 -20.37 27.55
C ASP A 524 14.63 -19.28 28.44
N ALA A 525 13.80 -18.56 29.21
CA ALA A 525 14.27 -17.60 30.20
C ALA A 525 15.16 -18.27 31.26
N GLU A 526 14.80 -19.46 31.76
CA GLU A 526 15.60 -20.23 32.73
C GLU A 526 17.02 -20.54 32.22
N LYS A 527 17.13 -20.99 30.96
CA LYS A 527 18.42 -21.28 30.31
C LYS A 527 19.32 -20.05 30.19
N VAL A 528 18.73 -18.86 30.16
CA VAL A 528 19.46 -17.60 30.08
C VAL A 528 19.82 -17.11 31.49
N ILE A 529 18.86 -17.10 32.42
CA ILE A 529 19.04 -16.66 33.81
C ILE A 529 20.15 -17.44 34.51
N CYS A 530 20.28 -18.75 34.26
CA CYS A 530 21.33 -19.57 34.86
C CYS A 530 22.76 -19.15 34.46
N LYS A 531 22.91 -18.35 33.40
CA LYS A 531 24.20 -17.85 32.90
C LYS A 531 24.50 -16.40 33.32
N LEU A 532 23.56 -15.72 33.98
CA LEU A 532 23.73 -14.34 34.44
C LEU A 532 24.61 -14.23 35.70
N ARG A 533 25.13 -13.03 35.99
CA ARG A 533 25.83 -12.74 37.26
C ARG A 533 24.95 -13.04 38.49
N PRO A 534 25.53 -13.41 39.64
CA PRO A 534 24.77 -13.76 40.86
C PRO A 534 23.76 -12.69 41.29
N ALA A 535 24.11 -11.42 41.16
CA ALA A 535 23.25 -10.31 41.52
C ALA A 535 21.96 -10.22 40.66
N LEU A 536 22.00 -10.60 39.38
CA LEU A 536 20.81 -10.68 38.51
C LEU A 536 19.98 -11.93 38.83
N LYS A 537 20.63 -13.07 39.07
CA LYS A 537 19.96 -14.31 39.48
C LYS A 537 19.13 -14.13 40.74
N LEU A 538 19.69 -13.45 41.75
CA LEU A 538 19.00 -13.18 43.01
C LEU A 538 17.76 -12.30 42.81
N ARG A 539 17.82 -11.32 41.89
CA ARG A 539 16.70 -10.43 41.55
C ARG A 539 15.62 -11.15 40.75
N LEU A 540 16.03 -11.96 39.76
CA LEU A 540 15.14 -12.73 38.89
C LEU A 540 14.73 -14.09 39.46
N ARG A 541 14.95 -14.34 40.76
CA ARG A 541 14.71 -15.63 41.43
C ARG A 541 13.26 -16.13 41.40
N PHE A 542 12.29 -15.27 41.08
CA PHE A 542 10.88 -15.65 40.97
C PHE A 542 10.42 -15.78 39.51
N MET A 543 11.30 -15.53 38.53
CA MET A 543 10.99 -15.77 37.11
C MET A 543 10.92 -17.26 36.80
N SER A 544 11.75 -18.02 37.50
CA SER A 544 11.79 -19.47 37.55
C SER A 544 11.64 -19.93 39.00
N HIS A 545 10.96 -21.03 39.27
CA HIS A 545 10.91 -21.61 40.62
C HIS A 545 12.22 -22.34 40.96
N LEU A 546 13.37 -21.70 40.73
CA LEU A 546 14.65 -22.18 41.20
C LEU A 546 14.72 -21.85 42.70
N ASN A 547 14.58 -22.86 43.55
CA ASN A 547 14.96 -22.77 44.96
C ASN A 547 16.45 -22.39 45.00
N ILE A 548 16.75 -21.13 45.25
CA ILE A 548 18.10 -20.66 45.60
C ILE A 548 18.29 -20.97 47.09
N ASP A 549 18.31 -22.25 47.44
CA ASP A 549 18.83 -22.72 48.72
C ASP A 549 20.05 -23.60 48.41
N GLU A 550 21.15 -23.37 49.14
CA GLU A 550 22.44 -24.08 49.08
C GLU A 550 23.48 -23.60 48.05
N THR A 551 24.02 -22.38 48.20
CA THR A 551 25.44 -22.14 47.86
C THR A 551 26.04 -20.90 48.55
N SER A 552 26.03 -20.85 49.88
CA SER A 552 26.91 -19.90 50.60
C SER A 552 26.97 -20.12 52.12
N VAL A 553 27.55 -21.23 52.60
CA VAL A 553 28.26 -21.24 53.90
C VAL A 553 29.41 -22.26 53.86
N VAL A 554 30.58 -21.84 53.34
CA VAL A 554 31.87 -22.37 53.80
C VAL A 554 32.73 -21.16 54.15
N THR A 555 32.42 -20.55 55.29
CA THR A 555 33.34 -19.63 55.97
C THR A 555 34.23 -20.48 56.87
N SER A 556 35.49 -20.60 56.46
CA SER A 556 36.59 -21.15 57.25
C SER A 556 36.74 -20.36 58.56
N THR A 557 36.42 -21.00 59.68
CA THR A 557 36.73 -20.52 61.03
C THR A 557 38.25 -20.58 61.31
N PRO A 558 38.88 -19.54 61.85
CA PRO A 558 40.28 -19.59 62.29
C PRO A 558 40.39 -20.26 63.67
N ASN A 559 41.41 -21.12 63.82
CA ASN A 559 41.71 -21.86 65.04
C ASN A 559 42.53 -21.06 66.06
N THR A 560 42.11 -21.18 67.34
CA THR A 560 42.88 -21.16 68.62
C THR A 560 43.47 -19.83 69.15
N PRO A 561 43.75 -19.70 70.48
CA PRO A 561 43.71 -20.69 71.57
C PRO A 561 42.99 -20.25 72.88
N SER A 562 42.58 -21.22 73.70
CA SER A 562 42.25 -20.99 75.12
C SER A 562 43.24 -21.74 76.02
N SER A 563 44.03 -20.99 76.77
CA SER A 563 44.82 -21.49 77.92
C SER A 563 43.92 -22.09 79.00
N LYS A 564 44.29 -23.26 79.52
CA LYS A 564 43.96 -23.67 80.87
C LYS A 564 45.20 -24.21 81.57
N MET A 565 45.31 -23.79 82.83
CA MET A 565 46.29 -24.11 83.85
C MET A 565 46.59 -25.61 83.97
N LEU A 566 47.88 -25.96 83.94
CA LEU A 566 48.63 -26.52 85.08
C LEU A 566 50.13 -26.44 84.76
#